data_AF-A0A969EYW1-F1
#
_entry.id   AF-A0A969EYW1-F1
#
_cell.length_a   1.000
_cell.length_b   1.000
_cell.length_c   1.000
_cell.angle_alpha   90.00
_cell.angle_beta   90.00
_cell.angle_gamma   90.00
#
_symmetry.space_group_name_H-M   'P 1'
#
loop_
_entity.id
_entity.type
_entity.pdbx_description
1 polymer ?
#
loop_
_entity_poly.entity_id
_entity_poly.type
_entity_poly.pdbx_seq_one_letter_code
_entity_poly.pdbx_strand_id
1 'polypeptide(L)'
;MHRHEGYTAQILFQRGGLIYPGTQKQSTGKRHLLYESAPMPNLIDQTGGPASDGAKDEAKPILDVIPDRLHIRIPLIIGSQENVELVQSFLQEPQA
;
A
#
# COMPACT_ATOMS: atom_id res chain seq x y z
N MET A 1 4.59 -15.79 14.18
CA MET A 1 3.47 -15.77 13.22
C MET A 1 2.56 -14.61 13.64
N HIS A 2 2.82 -13.40 13.13
CA HIS A 2 2.10 -12.19 13.54
C HIS A 2 0.83 -12.05 12.69
N ARG A 3 -0.31 -11.97 13.37
CA ARG A 3 -1.68 -12.04 12.85
C ARG A 3 -1.97 -10.81 11.96
N HIS A 4 -1.78 -10.94 10.64
CA HIS A 4 -2.11 -9.88 9.66
C HIS A 4 -3.50 -10.05 9.02
N GLU A 5 -4.18 -11.17 9.27
CA GLU A 5 -5.40 -11.58 8.56
C GLU A 5 -6.65 -10.77 8.93
N GLY A 6 -6.62 -10.02 10.04
CA GLY A 6 -7.79 -9.24 10.51
C GLY A 6 -7.88 -7.81 9.97
N TYR A 7 -6.79 -7.25 9.43
CA TYR A 7 -6.74 -5.82 9.10
C TYR A 7 -7.50 -5.46 7.82
N THR A 8 -7.56 -6.37 6.84
CA THR A 8 -8.28 -6.12 5.58
C THR A 8 -9.78 -5.94 5.82
N ALA A 9 -10.38 -6.75 6.70
CA ALA A 9 -11.80 -6.59 7.05
C ALA A 9 -12.07 -5.25 7.75
N GLN A 10 -11.15 -4.79 8.61
CA GLN A 10 -11.30 -3.51 9.29
C GLN A 10 -11.23 -2.30 8.34
N ILE A 11 -10.42 -2.37 7.27
CA ILE A 11 -10.38 -1.33 6.22
C ILE A 11 -11.74 -1.23 5.52
N LEU A 12 -12.28 -2.37 5.08
CA LEU A 12 -13.53 -2.42 4.31
C LEU A 12 -14.73 -1.99 5.14
N PHE A 13 -14.83 -2.44 6.40
CA PHE A 13 -16.01 -2.19 7.24
C PHE A 13 -15.92 -0.93 8.10
N GLN A 14 -14.73 -0.50 8.50
CA GLN A 14 -14.54 0.64 9.41
C GLN A 14 -13.88 1.86 8.74
N ARG A 15 -13.71 1.83 7.41
CA ARG A 15 -13.00 2.89 6.64
C ARG A 15 -11.58 3.18 7.17
N GLY A 16 -10.93 2.17 7.74
CA GLY A 16 -9.55 2.29 8.23
C GLY A 16 -8.53 2.39 7.09
N GLY A 17 -7.31 2.84 7.40
CA GLY A 17 -6.17 2.78 6.49
C GLY A 17 -5.19 1.68 6.90
N LEU A 18 -4.58 1.00 5.92
CA LEU A 18 -3.45 0.10 6.12
C LEU A 18 -2.26 0.62 5.32
N ILE A 19 -1.21 0.93 6.06
CA ILE A 19 -0.07 1.67 5.54
C ILE A 19 1.17 0.84 5.83
N TYR A 20 1.85 0.41 4.78
CA TYR A 20 3.14 -0.26 4.83
C TYR A 20 4.14 0.49 3.94
N PRO A 21 4.73 1.59 4.45
CA PRO A 21 5.69 2.36 3.69
C PRO A 21 7.02 1.60 3.59
N GLY A 22 7.81 1.91 2.57
CA GLY A 22 9.21 1.50 2.52
C GLY A 22 9.96 2.13 3.69
N THR A 23 10.76 1.35 4.41
CA THR A 23 11.61 1.86 5.50
C THR A 23 13.04 2.06 5.00
N GLN A 24 13.86 2.85 5.70
CA GLN A 24 15.27 3.03 5.31
C GLN A 24 16.05 1.70 5.21
N LYS A 25 15.68 0.69 6.01
CA LYS A 25 16.27 -0.67 5.95
C LYS A 25 15.67 -1.54 4.85
N GLN A 26 14.45 -1.26 4.40
CA GLN A 26 13.72 -2.03 3.39
C GLN A 26 12.92 -1.06 2.52
N SER A 27 13.63 -0.39 1.61
CA SER A 27 13.07 0.59 0.68
C SER A 27 12.07 -0.04 -0.29
N THR A 28 12.25 -1.34 -0.58
CA THR A 28 11.34 -2.15 -1.40
C THR A 28 10.07 -2.57 -0.65
N GLY A 29 9.87 -2.18 0.61
CA GLY A 29 8.69 -2.57 1.37
C GLY A 29 8.66 -4.05 1.76
N LYS A 30 7.58 -4.44 2.44
CA LYS A 30 7.49 -5.73 3.14
C LYS A 30 6.60 -6.77 2.44
N ARG A 31 5.66 -6.31 1.60
CA ARG A 31 4.57 -7.12 1.02
C ARG A 31 4.93 -7.59 -0.38
N HIS A 32 4.63 -8.85 -0.73
CA HIS A 32 4.84 -9.33 -2.09
C HIS A 32 3.79 -8.77 -3.05
N LEU A 33 4.22 -8.31 -4.23
CA LEU A 33 3.30 -7.73 -5.20
C LEU A 33 2.24 -8.73 -5.66
N LEU A 34 2.63 -9.90 -6.21
CA LEU A 34 1.67 -10.79 -6.87
C LEU A 34 0.60 -11.41 -5.96
N TYR A 35 0.94 -11.77 -4.73
CA TYR A 35 0.06 -12.57 -3.86
C TYR A 35 -0.54 -11.76 -2.70
N GLU A 36 0.05 -10.62 -2.34
CA GLU A 36 -0.39 -9.82 -1.20
C GLU A 36 -0.90 -8.45 -1.63
N SER A 37 -0.22 -7.74 -2.54
CA SER A 37 -0.59 -6.37 -2.91
C SER A 37 -1.53 -6.30 -4.11
N ALA A 38 -1.28 -7.03 -5.20
CA ALA A 38 -2.07 -7.02 -6.43
C ALA A 38 -3.56 -7.39 -6.26
N PRO A 39 -3.98 -8.30 -5.35
CA PRO A 39 -5.40 -8.57 -5.16
C PRO A 39 -6.13 -7.49 -4.34
N MET A 40 -5.41 -6.61 -3.63
CA MET A 40 -6.01 -5.62 -2.72
C MET A 40 -6.76 -4.48 -3.43
N PRO A 41 -6.27 -3.88 -4.53
CA PRO A 41 -7.01 -2.88 -5.29
C PRO A 41 -8.40 -3.36 -5.72
N ASN A 42 -8.54 -4.59 -6.20
CA ASN A 42 -9.84 -5.14 -6.60
C ASN A 42 -10.85 -5.24 -5.45
N LEU A 43 -10.38 -5.36 -4.20
CA LEU A 43 -11.22 -5.37 -3.00
C LEU A 43 -11.58 -3.94 -2.56
N ILE A 44 -10.70 -2.98 -2.79
CA ILE A 44 -10.82 -1.61 -2.27
C ILE A 44 -11.49 -0.66 -3.27
N ASP A 45 -11.30 -0.90 -4.58
CA ASP A 45 -11.99 -0.20 -5.67
C ASP A 45 -13.52 -0.37 -5.56
N GLN A 46 -13.97 -1.58 -5.19
CA GLN A 46 -15.37 -1.85 -4.85
C GLN A 46 -15.88 -1.06 -3.64
N THR A 47 -14.97 -0.54 -2.80
CA THR A 47 -15.28 0.33 -1.66
C THR A 47 -14.93 1.80 -1.89
N GLY A 48 -14.46 2.15 -3.10
CA GLY A 48 -14.10 3.52 -3.51
C GLY A 48 -12.83 4.07 -2.85
N GLY A 49 -11.91 3.20 -2.38
CA GLY A 49 -10.66 3.61 -1.75
C GLY A 49 -9.44 3.50 -2.70
N PRO A 50 -8.48 4.44 -2.65
CA PRO A 50 -7.27 4.34 -3.47
C PRO A 50 -6.27 3.31 -2.92
N ALA A 51 -5.51 2.71 -3.85
CA ALA A 51 -4.43 1.77 -3.56
C ALA A 51 -3.15 2.18 -4.32
N SER A 52 -2.11 2.52 -3.58
CA SER A 52 -0.87 3.11 -4.08
C SER A 52 0.34 2.27 -3.68
N ASP A 53 1.33 2.15 -4.58
CA ASP A 53 2.62 1.52 -4.31
C ASP A 53 3.49 2.30 -3.32
N GLY A 54 3.16 3.58 -3.08
CA GLY A 54 3.78 4.38 -2.02
C GLY A 54 5.27 4.62 -2.25
N ALA A 55 5.70 4.59 -3.51
CA ALA A 55 7.05 5.00 -3.89
C ALA A 55 7.27 6.49 -3.58
N LYS A 56 8.50 6.86 -3.22
CA LYS A 56 8.85 8.22 -2.80
C LYS A 56 8.77 9.24 -3.94
N ASP A 57 9.12 8.82 -5.16
CA ASP A 57 9.28 9.73 -6.30
C ASP A 57 7.99 9.85 -7.12
N GLU A 58 7.44 8.70 -7.56
CA GLU A 58 6.21 8.64 -8.35
C GLU A 58 5.36 7.48 -7.85
N ALA A 59 4.30 7.79 -7.11
CA ALA A 59 3.36 6.80 -6.60
C ALA A 59 2.45 6.32 -7.74
N LYS A 60 2.43 5.01 -7.98
CA LYS A 60 1.61 4.37 -9.01
C LYS A 60 0.48 3.54 -8.40
N PRO A 61 -0.65 3.39 -9.09
CA PRO A 61 -1.64 2.39 -8.73
C PRO A 61 -0.99 1.01 -8.70
N ILE A 62 -1.29 0.21 -7.68
CA ILE A 62 -0.70 -1.13 -7.51
C ILE A 62 -0.94 -2.03 -8.74
N LEU A 63 -2.05 -1.85 -9.45
CA LEU A 63 -2.38 -2.62 -10.65
C LEU A 63 -1.52 -2.26 -11.87
N ASP A 64 -0.89 -1.09 -11.89
CA ASP A 64 -0.04 -0.62 -12.98
C ASP A 64 1.44 -0.95 -12.76
N VAL A 65 1.79 -1.55 -11.62
CA VAL A 65 3.17 -1.93 -11.29
C VAL A 65 3.55 -3.20 -12.05
N ILE A 66 4.49 -3.10 -12.97
CA ILE A 66 5.07 -4.25 -13.68
C ILE A 66 6.19 -4.86 -12.81
N PRO A 67 6.06 -6.12 -12.34
CA PRO A 67 7.12 -6.77 -11.58
C PRO A 67 8.31 -7.17 -12.46
N ASP A 68 9.53 -6.82 -12.04
CA ASP A 68 10.76 -7.35 -12.66
C ASP A 68 11.03 -8.82 -12.31
N ARG A 69 10.49 -9.30 -11.17
CA ARG A 69 10.72 -10.65 -10.62
C ARG A 69 9.50 -11.15 -9.86
N LEU A 70 9.30 -12.48 -9.84
CA LEU A 70 8.17 -13.14 -9.18
C LEU A 70 8.00 -12.79 -7.70
N HIS A 71 9.10 -12.67 -6.96
CA HIS A 71 9.10 -12.41 -5.52
C HIS A 71 9.47 -10.97 -5.16
N ILE A 72 9.07 -10.02 -6.00
CA ILE A 72 9.27 -8.60 -5.69
C ILE A 72 8.40 -8.19 -4.50
N ARG A 73 9.01 -7.41 -3.61
CA ARG A 73 8.30 -6.73 -2.53
C ARG A 73 8.10 -5.28 -2.92
N ILE A 74 6.96 -4.75 -2.53
CA ILE A 74 6.62 -3.35 -2.72
C ILE A 74 6.04 -2.75 -1.44
N PRO A 75 6.12 -1.41 -1.27
CA PRO A 75 5.29 -0.73 -0.30
C PRO A 75 3.81 -0.83 -0.71
N LEU A 76 2.92 -0.67 0.26
CA LEU A 76 1.48 -0.73 0.04
C LEU A 76 0.79 0.30 0.93
N ILE A 77 0.10 1.24 0.30
CA ILE A 77 -0.72 2.24 0.98
C ILE A 77 -2.15 2.06 0.47
N ILE A 78 -3.05 1.70 1.37
CA ILE A 78 -4.45 1.47 1.05
C ILE A 78 -5.35 2.03 2.15
N GLY A 79 -6.53 2.54 1.79
CA GLY A 79 -7.48 3.05 2.78
C GLY A 79 -8.48 4.03 2.18
N SER A 80 -9.06 4.87 3.04
CA SER A 80 -9.82 6.04 2.58
C SER A 80 -8.91 7.02 1.86
N GLN A 81 -9.47 7.76 0.90
CA GLN A 81 -8.74 8.74 0.10
C GLN A 81 -7.96 9.75 0.97
N GLU A 82 -8.62 10.33 1.98
CA GLU A 82 -7.99 11.27 2.92
C GLU A 82 -6.75 10.69 3.62
N ASN A 83 -6.82 9.42 4.03
CA ASN A 83 -5.69 8.76 4.71
C ASN A 83 -4.54 8.46 3.74
N VAL A 84 -4.84 8.07 2.52
CA VAL A 84 -3.82 7.79 1.50
C VAL A 84 -3.10 9.08 1.12
N GLU A 85 -3.84 10.16 0.89
CA GLU A 85 -3.29 11.49 0.59
C GLU A 85 -2.43 12.02 1.75
N LEU A 86 -2.91 11.88 2.99
CA LEU A 86 -2.17 12.28 4.19
C LEU A 86 -0.85 11.51 4.33
N VAL A 87 -0.83 10.22 4.04
CA VAL A 87 0.41 9.44 4.09
C VAL A 87 1.36 9.85 2.97
N GLN A 88 0.84 10.07 1.77
CA GLN A 88 1.65 10.54 0.65
C GLN A 88 2.29 11.89 0.96
N SER A 89 1.60 12.81 1.64
CA SER A 89 2.21 14.08 2.05
C SER A 89 3.39 13.88 3.01
N PHE A 90 3.29 12.98 3.98
CA PHE A 90 4.41 12.65 4.87
C PHE A 90 5.58 11.95 4.16
N LEU A 91 5.33 11.25 3.06
CA LEU A 91 6.37 10.60 2.25
C LEU A 91 7.10 11.57 1.31
N GLN A 92 6.40 12.63 0.87
CA GLN A 92 6.96 13.70 0.02
C GLN A 92 7.71 14.77 0.82
N GLU A 93 7.41 14.92 2.12
CA GLU A 93 8.17 15.82 2.98
C GLU A 93 9.63 15.35 3.13
N PRO A 94 10.62 16.20 2.81
CA PRO A 94 12.03 15.89 3.06
C PRO A 94 12.23 15.75 4.56
N GLN A 95 12.71 14.59 5.00
CA GLN A 95 13.21 14.42 6.36
C GLN A 95 14.40 15.36 6.54
N ALA A 96 14.25 16.40 7.35
CA ALA A 96 15.29 17.39 7.69
C ALA A 96 16.44 16.78 8.49
#